data_AF-A0A9J6BK31-F1
#
_entry.id   AF-A0A9J6BK31-F1
#
_cell.length_a   1.000
_cell.length_b   1.000
_cell.length_c   1.000
_cell.angle_alpha   90.00
_cell.angle_beta   90.00
_cell.angle_gamma   90.00
#
_symmetry.space_group_name_H-M   'P 1'
#
loop_
_entity.id
_entity.type
_entity.pdbx_description
1 polymer ?
#
loop_
_entity_poly.entity_id
_entity_poly.type
_entity_poly.pdbx_seq_one_letter_code
_entity_poly.pdbx_strand_id
1 'polypeptide(L)'
;MNPLKPRMGKKLTLCIAGLIWIVGIISSSPNFFFFTTVEMPYEDRVVCYAEWPDTDGDNHSLQEYIYNVVFMFLTYFVPIGCMSYTYTRVGHELWGSQSIGECTQRQLDNIKSKRKVSCDLLVS
;
A
#
# COMPACT_ATOMS: atom_id res chain seq x y z
N MET A 1 -1.15 -23.29 17.57
CA MET A 1 -1.73 -22.13 16.86
C MET A 1 -1.75 -20.95 17.81
N ASN A 2 -0.69 -20.14 17.82
CA ASN A 2 -0.73 -18.81 18.42
C ASN A 2 -1.05 -17.83 17.29
N PRO A 3 -2.32 -17.44 17.11
CA PRO A 3 -2.68 -16.54 16.02
C PRO A 3 -2.07 -15.18 16.32
N LEU A 4 -1.08 -14.83 15.50
CA LEU A 4 -0.49 -13.51 15.30
C LEU A 4 -1.30 -12.38 15.96
N LYS A 5 -0.77 -11.84 17.06
CA LYS A 5 -1.22 -10.56 17.60
C LYS A 5 -0.20 -9.46 17.28
N PRO A 6 -0.04 -9.02 16.02
CA PRO A 6 0.58 -7.74 15.75
C PRO A 6 -0.51 -6.69 15.95
N ARG A 7 -0.85 -6.39 17.21
CA ARG A 7 -1.56 -5.13 17.47
C ARG A 7 -0.52 -4.03 17.28
N MET A 8 -0.38 -3.53 16.05
CA MET A 8 0.15 -2.18 15.88
C MET A 8 -0.60 -1.31 16.88
N GLY A 9 0.13 -0.71 17.81
CA GLY A 9 -0.49 0.11 18.84
C GLY A 9 -1.29 1.22 18.17
N LYS A 10 -2.41 1.64 18.75
CA LYS A 10 -3.23 2.75 18.22
C LYS A 10 -2.37 4.00 17.93
N LYS A 11 -1.37 4.25 18.79
CA LYS A 11 -0.37 5.32 18.63
C LYS A 11 0.49 5.16 17.37
N LEU A 12 0.91 3.94 17.05
CA LEU A 12 1.71 3.64 15.86
C LEU A 12 0.89 3.84 14.59
N THR A 13 -0.35 3.34 14.54
CA THR A 13 -1.25 3.56 13.39
C THR A 13 -1.52 5.04 13.17
N LEU A 14 -1.77 5.80 14.24
CA LEU A 14 -2.00 7.24 14.15
C LEU A 14 -0.74 7.99 13.68
N CYS A 15 0.44 7.57 14.15
CA CYS A 15 1.71 8.13 13.71
C CYS A 15 1.96 7.87 12.22
N ILE A 16 1.76 6.64 11.75
CA ILE A 16 1.91 6.29 10.33
C ILE A 16 0.92 7.10 9.47
N ALA A 17 -0.34 7.18 9.88
CA ALA A 17 -1.33 7.99 9.17
C ALA A 17 -0.92 9.47 9.12
N GLY A 18 -0.47 10.04 10.24
CA GLY A 18 0.04 11.41 10.29
C GLY A 18 1.23 11.64 9.36
N LEU A 19 2.18 10.70 9.30
CA LEU A 19 3.32 10.77 8.39
C LEU A 19 2.88 10.75 6.92
N ILE A 20 1.94 9.89 6.55
CA ILE A 20 1.40 9.84 5.18
C ILE A 20 0.76 11.18 4.80
N TRP A 21 -0.03 11.78 5.70
CA TRP A 21 -0.63 13.09 5.48
C TRP A 21 0.42 14.19 5.31
N ILE A 22 1.42 14.23 6.19
CA ILE A 22 2.50 15.22 6.13
C ILE A 22 3.27 15.09 4.82
N VAL A 23 3.65 13.87 4.44
CA VAL A 23 4.35 13.60 3.18
C VAL A 23 3.50 14.00 1.98
N GLY A 24 2.19 13.73 2.01
CA GLY A 24 1.26 14.15 0.95
C GLY A 24 1.17 15.68 0.83
N ILE A 25 1.07 16.40 1.95
CA ILE A 25 1.02 17.87 1.96
C ILE A 25 2.33 18.47 1.45
N ILE A 26 3.47 17.96 1.91
CA ILE A 26 4.80 18.41 1.47
C ILE A 26 5.00 18.15 -0.02
N SER A 27 4.55 16.98 -0.50
CA SER A 27 4.67 16.64 -1.93
C SER A 27 3.78 17.56 -2.77
N SER A 28 2.55 17.86 -2.36
CA SER A 28 1.65 18.73 -3.13
C SER A 28 1.98 20.22 -3.05
N SER A 29 2.77 20.66 -2.06
CA SER A 29 3.01 22.08 -1.82
C SER A 29 3.70 22.81 -2.98
N PRO A 30 4.73 22.26 -3.67
CA PRO A 30 5.38 22.97 -4.77
C PRO A 30 4.41 23.19 -5.93
N ASN A 31 3.57 22.20 -6.25
CA ASN A 31 2.56 22.36 -7.30
C ASN A 31 1.62 23.52 -6.94
N PHE A 32 1.12 23.57 -5.71
CA PHE A 32 0.21 24.64 -5.30
C PHE A 32 0.80 26.05 -5.45
N PHE A 33 2.11 26.24 -5.24
CA PHE A 33 2.76 27.55 -5.36
C PHE A 33 3.19 27.89 -6.79
N PHE A 34 3.57 26.90 -7.61
CA PHE A 34 4.10 27.14 -8.96
C PHE A 34 3.03 27.09 -10.05
N PHE A 35 1.80 26.66 -9.77
CA PHE A 35 0.70 26.76 -10.75
C PHE A 35 0.20 28.20 -10.86
N THR A 36 0.26 28.75 -12.08
CA THR A 36 -0.27 30.07 -12.43
C THR A 36 -1.34 29.95 -13.51
N THR A 37 -2.23 30.93 -13.59
CA THR A 37 -3.27 31.02 -14.62
C THR A 37 -3.02 32.24 -15.49
N VAL A 38 -2.92 32.04 -16.79
CA VAL A 38 -2.79 33.13 -17.76
C VAL A 38 -3.99 33.15 -18.69
N GLU A 39 -4.56 34.34 -18.87
CA GLU A 39 -5.61 34.60 -19.86
C GLU A 39 -4.97 34.75 -21.23
N MET A 40 -5.41 33.94 -22.20
CA MET A 40 -4.96 34.02 -23.58
C MET A 40 -5.75 35.11 -24.32
N PRO A 41 -5.15 36.28 -24.62
CA PRO A 41 -5.89 37.45 -25.13
C PRO A 41 -6.54 37.25 -26.51
N TYR A 42 -6.16 36.20 -27.25
CA TYR A 42 -6.68 35.91 -28.59
C TYR A 42 -7.64 34.71 -28.65
N GLU A 43 -7.77 33.93 -27.58
CA GLU A 43 -8.61 32.72 -27.56
C GLU A 43 -9.68 32.71 -26.47
N ASP A 44 -9.79 33.79 -25.68
CA ASP A 44 -10.76 33.95 -24.59
C ASP A 44 -10.79 32.71 -23.65
N ARG A 45 -9.59 32.12 -23.45
CA ARG A 45 -9.38 30.91 -22.66
C ARG A 45 -8.38 31.17 -21.55
N VAL A 46 -8.67 30.62 -20.37
CA VAL A 46 -7.75 30.62 -19.23
C VAL A 46 -6.99 29.30 -19.25
N VAL A 47 -5.66 29.38 -19.31
CA VAL A 47 -4.80 28.20 -19.23
C VAL A 47 -4.11 28.18 -17.88
N CYS A 48 -4.16 27.04 -17.21
CA CYS A 48 -3.42 26.78 -15.97
C CYS A 48 -2.15 25.99 -16.34
N TYR A 49 -0.98 26.55 -16.03
CA TYR A 49 0.30 25.89 -16.27
C TYR A 49 1.24 26.11 -15.08
N ALA A 50 2.21 25.21 -14.94
CA ALA A 50 3.24 25.33 -13.92
C ALA A 50 4.35 26.27 -14.40
N GLU A 51 4.56 27.37 -13.70
CA GLU A 51 5.63 28.33 -13.95
C GLU A 51 6.76 28.09 -12.94
N TRP A 52 7.81 27.41 -13.38
CA TRP A 52 9.00 27.16 -12.56
C TRP A 52 10.02 28.28 -12.73
N PRO A 53 10.65 28.75 -11.64
CA PRO A 53 11.51 29.94 -11.64
C PRO A 53 12.82 29.77 -12.43
N ASP A 54 13.23 28.54 -12.74
CA ASP A 54 14.47 28.21 -13.48
C ASP A 54 14.27 28.16 -15.01
N THR A 55 13.17 28.71 -15.55
CA THR A 55 12.90 28.70 -17.00
C THR A 55 13.73 29.78 -17.72
N ASP A 56 15.06 29.69 -17.65
CA ASP A 56 16.00 30.60 -18.31
C ASP A 56 16.27 30.12 -19.75
N GLY A 57 15.32 30.42 -20.66
CA GLY A 57 15.53 30.43 -22.12
C GLY A 57 15.55 29.06 -22.83
N ASP A 58 15.90 27.98 -22.14
CA ASP A 58 15.62 26.61 -22.61
C ASP A 58 14.34 26.12 -21.93
N ASN A 59 13.42 25.54 -22.70
CA ASN A 59 12.10 25.07 -22.25
C ASN A 59 12.16 23.89 -21.24
N HIS A 60 13.26 23.72 -20.51
CA HIS A 60 13.56 22.60 -19.61
C HIS A 60 13.91 23.09 -18.21
N SER A 61 12.92 23.05 -17.32
CA SER A 61 13.11 23.31 -15.89
C SER A 61 13.73 22.09 -15.19
N LEU A 62 15.01 22.15 -14.82
CA LEU A 62 15.70 21.07 -14.09
C LEU A 62 15.00 20.77 -12.76
N GLN A 63 14.55 21.82 -12.05
CA GLN A 63 13.86 21.68 -10.78
C GLN A 63 12.52 20.93 -10.92
N GLU A 64 11.77 21.21 -11.99
CA GLU A 64 10.54 20.47 -12.33
C GLU A 64 10.84 19.00 -12.60
N TYR A 65 11.87 18.72 -13.40
CA TYR A 65 12.27 17.35 -13.73
C TYR A 65 12.62 16.56 -12.47
N ILE A 66 13.49 17.12 -11.61
CA ILE A 66 13.89 16.48 -10.36
C ILE A 66 12.67 16.26 -9.46
N TYR A 67 11.81 17.26 -9.32
CA TYR A 67 10.59 17.16 -8.54
C TYR A 67 9.67 16.03 -9.04
N ASN A 68 9.40 15.97 -10.35
CA ASN A 68 8.53 14.96 -10.95
C ASN A 68 9.10 13.55 -10.80
N VAL A 69 10.41 13.38 -10.97
CA VAL A 69 11.09 12.09 -10.75
C VAL A 69 10.95 11.66 -9.29
N VAL A 70 11.27 12.55 -8.34
CA VAL A 70 11.15 12.25 -6.90
C VAL A 70 9.71 11.93 -6.51
N PHE A 71 8.75 12.72 -7.00
CA PHE A 71 7.32 12.51 -6.77
C PHE A 71 6.86 11.14 -7.27
N MET A 72 7.27 10.74 -8.47
CA MET A 72 6.99 9.42 -9.03
C MET A 72 7.56 8.29 -8.14
N PHE A 73 8.80 8.42 -7.66
CA PHE A 73 9.38 7.44 -6.74
C PHE A 73 8.62 7.33 -5.42
N LEU A 74 8.27 8.45 -4.82
CA LEU A 74 7.56 8.49 -3.53
C LEU A 74 6.12 7.99 -3.61
N THR A 75 5.40 8.29 -4.69
CA THR A 75 3.97 8.00 -4.81
C THR A 75 3.67 6.68 -5.51
N TYR A 76 4.57 6.18 -6.37
CA TYR A 76 4.38 4.93 -7.10
C TYR A 76 5.36 3.84 -6.65
N PHE A 77 6.66 4.04 -6.84
CA PHE A 77 7.64 2.96 -6.65
C PHE A 77 7.72 2.51 -5.19
N VAL A 78 7.74 3.44 -4.23
CA VAL A 78 7.80 3.11 -2.81
C VAL A 78 6.56 2.33 -2.35
N PRO A 79 5.31 2.80 -2.59
CA PRO A 79 4.12 2.06 -2.21
C PRO A 79 4.01 0.68 -2.89
N ILE A 80 4.32 0.61 -4.19
CA ILE A 80 4.28 -0.65 -4.94
C ILE A 80 5.32 -1.63 -4.38
N GLY A 81 6.55 -1.18 -4.11
CA GLY A 81 7.59 -2.02 -3.52
C GLY A 81 7.24 -2.51 -2.12
N CYS A 82 6.67 -1.64 -1.28
CA CYS A 82 6.18 -2.02 0.05
C CYS A 82 5.07 -3.07 -0.02
N MET A 83 4.11 -2.88 -0.93
CA MET A 83 3.01 -3.82 -1.15
C MET A 83 3.53 -5.15 -1.71
N SER A 84 4.36 -5.13 -2.74
CA SER A 84 4.91 -6.36 -3.33
C SER A 84 5.71 -7.15 -2.31
N TYR A 85 6.53 -6.49 -1.48
CA TYR A 85 7.29 -7.15 -0.43
C TYR A 85 6.39 -7.80 0.63
N THR A 86 5.42 -7.04 1.15
CA THR A 86 4.49 -7.55 2.17
C THR A 86 3.65 -8.72 1.63
N TYR A 87 3.11 -8.61 0.42
CA TYR A 87 2.37 -9.69 -0.22
C TYR A 87 3.23 -10.89 -0.56
N THR A 88 4.49 -10.70 -0.99
CA THR A 88 5.41 -11.82 -1.26
C THR A 88 5.70 -12.61 0.02
N ARG A 89 5.91 -11.92 1.16
CA ARG A 89 6.13 -12.56 2.46
C ARG A 89 4.90 -13.36 2.90
N VAL A 90 3.71 -12.78 2.77
CA VAL A 90 2.44 -13.46 3.07
C VAL A 90 2.22 -14.65 2.12
N GLY A 91 2.51 -14.47 0.83
CA GLY A 91 2.41 -15.53 -0.18
C GLY A 91 3.37 -16.69 0.08
N HIS A 92 4.60 -16.42 0.50
CA HIS A 92 5.58 -17.45 0.85
C HIS A 92 5.17 -18.22 2.12
N GLU A 93 4.66 -17.52 3.13
CA GLU A 93 4.12 -18.15 4.35
C GLU A 93 2.90 -19.02 4.02
N LEU A 94 2.00 -18.54 3.15
CA LEU A 94 0.87 -19.31 2.65
C LEU A 94 1.32 -20.50 1.81
N TRP A 95 2.33 -20.37 0.95
CA TRP A 95 2.82 -21.50 0.15
C TRP A 95 3.46 -22.60 1.02
N GLY A 96 4.20 -22.21 2.06
CA GLY A 96 4.79 -23.13 3.03
C GLY A 96 3.77 -23.72 4.02
N SER A 97 2.67 -23.01 4.30
CA SER A 97 1.60 -23.48 5.21
C SER A 97 0.40 -24.11 4.49
N GLN A 98 0.25 -23.95 3.18
CA GLN A 98 -0.78 -24.60 2.37
C GLN A 98 -0.36 -26.01 1.91
N SER A 99 0.91 -26.40 2.09
CA SER A 99 1.25 -27.83 2.23
C SER A 99 0.74 -28.42 3.55
N ILE A 100 0.29 -27.58 4.49
CA ILE A 100 -0.45 -27.94 5.70
C ILE A 100 -1.92 -27.51 5.47
N GLY A 101 -2.49 -28.01 4.38
CA GLY A 101 -3.90 -27.88 4.06
C GLY A 101 -4.78 -28.42 5.19
N GLU A 102 -5.77 -27.63 5.57
CA GLU A 102 -6.74 -27.80 6.64
C GLU A 102 -7.70 -29.01 6.50
N CYS A 103 -7.37 -30.06 5.75
CA CYS A 103 -8.29 -31.20 5.53
C CYS A 103 -8.11 -32.39 6.49
N THR A 104 -7.04 -32.47 7.31
CA THR A 104 -6.60 -33.79 7.84
C THR A 104 -6.34 -33.87 9.35
N GLN A 105 -6.62 -32.85 10.17
CA GLN A 105 -6.52 -32.98 11.65
C GLN A 105 -7.86 -32.80 12.36
N ARG A 106 -8.49 -31.62 12.30
CA ARG A 106 -9.82 -31.44 12.94
C ARG A 106 -10.94 -32.27 12.28
N GLN A 107 -10.88 -32.50 10.97
CA GLN A 107 -11.82 -33.40 10.27
C GLN A 107 -11.52 -34.88 10.57
N LEU A 108 -10.24 -35.26 10.65
CA LEU A 108 -9.81 -36.63 10.96
C LEU A 108 -10.08 -37.01 12.43
N ASP A 109 -9.95 -36.07 13.36
CA ASP A 109 -10.33 -36.25 14.76
C ASP A 109 -11.85 -36.34 14.93
N ASN A 110 -12.63 -35.55 14.18
CA ASN A 110 -14.09 -35.70 14.17
C ASN A 110 -14.54 -37.05 13.57
N ILE A 111 -13.86 -37.54 12.53
CA ILE A 111 -14.14 -38.87 11.94
C ILE A 111 -13.67 -40.01 12.88
N LYS A 112 -12.52 -39.88 13.55
CA LYS A 112 -12.06 -40.83 14.58
C LYS A 112 -13.00 -40.88 15.79
N SER A 113 -13.49 -39.73 16.23
CA SER A 113 -14.45 -39.61 17.34
C SER A 113 -15.76 -40.34 17.00
N LYS A 114 -16.34 -40.11 15.81
CA LYS A 114 -17.59 -40.78 15.41
C LYS A 114 -17.46 -42.30 15.28
N ARG A 115 -16.29 -42.85 14.88
CA ARG A 115 -16.06 -44.30 14.84
C ARG A 115 -15.94 -44.94 16.22
N LYS A 116 -15.35 -44.27 17.21
CA LYS A 116 -15.28 -44.78 18.59
C LYS A 116 -16.66 -44.84 19.24
N VAL A 117 -17.47 -43.79 19.08
CA VAL A 117 -18.82 -43.73 19.64
C VAL A 117 -19.73 -44.83 19.08
N SER A 118 -19.57 -45.21 17.80
CA SER A 118 -20.33 -46.30 17.19
C SER A 118 -19.92 -47.70 17.68
N CYS A 119 -18.66 -47.90 18.10
CA CYS A 119 -18.22 -49.18 18.66
C CYS A 119 -18.63 -49.33 20.13
N ASP A 120 -18.57 -48.26 20.92
CA ASP A 120 -18.96 -48.32 22.34
C ASP A 120 -20.49 -48.52 22.52
N LEU A 121 -21.32 -48.06 21.58
CA LEU A 121 -22.78 -48.28 21.62
C LEU A 121 -23.22 -49.69 21.18
N LEU A 122 -22.32 -50.48 20.58
CA LEU A 122 -22.60 -51.86 20.13
C LEU A 122 -22.12 -52.93 21.14
N VAL A 123 -21.55 -52.51 22.27
CA VAL A 123 -21.00 -53.38 23.33
C VAL A 123 -21.75 -53.25 24.66
N SER A 124 -22.81 -52.44 24.71
CA SER A 124 -23.69 -52.28 25.89
C SER A 124 -25.07 -52.87 25.66
#